data_AF-A0A897MQV4-F1
#
_entry.id   AF-A0A897MQV4-F1
#
_cell.length_a   1.000
_cell.length_b   1.000
_cell.length_c   1.000
_cell.angle_alpha   90.00
_cell.angle_beta   90.00
_cell.angle_gamma   90.00
#
_symmetry.space_group_name_H-M   'P 1'
#
loop_
_entity.id
_entity.type
_entity.pdbx_description
1 polymer ?
#
loop_
_entity_poly.entity_id
_entity_poly.type
_entity_poly.pdbx_seq_one_letter_code
_entity_poly.pdbx_strand_id
1 'polypeptide(L)'
;MRRLVRWRGAIVATLLSVTLGVALGVDTLFLLGVVALGIAAIGYLSSSPRGEIRVERQLSPDRPTPGEVVTVTLTLHNESDHIQPDVRIVDEPPDSAAVVGGVPAVATSVQPNESVTHEYEIAPQRGDHGFGTPTLRRRNLAGTITATEDVEVDGLTTVTCETLLDAFPLREQTIQYVGRSPTDEGGNGIEFYATRQYRPGDPINRIDWHRLAKTGELATVEYREEKAVTVVFIIDDRSGIHRSPRGGGPNSFDLTLYAASKGVAASMDGGNRTGVATYDRRHWIDPGTDAGTRQRVEDLFNSATDGATPTMTDGGTASNEPSQQSPTIPTKALNRLSEQLPRNAQVVFCSPLTDDGAVETVRQLAARDHDLTVLSPDITTGITETERTLGTRVERSWRSNRISKLRAMDVAVIDWQLDEPLPIELQRLLRRWGRDV
;
A
#
# COMPACT_ATOMS: atom_id res chain seq x y z
N MET A 1 20.08 -33.96 -5.44
CA MET A 1 19.86 -34.54 -6.79
C MET A 1 19.17 -35.89 -6.68
N ARG A 2 18.19 -36.18 -7.55
CA ARG A 2 17.44 -37.45 -7.51
C ARG A 2 17.31 -38.04 -8.92
N ARG A 3 17.68 -39.32 -9.07
CA ARG A 3 17.46 -40.08 -10.31
C ARG A 3 16.08 -40.70 -10.26
N LEU A 4 15.22 -40.36 -11.21
CA LEU A 4 13.87 -40.91 -11.29
C LEU A 4 13.93 -42.24 -12.03
N VAL A 5 13.62 -43.33 -11.32
CA VAL A 5 13.65 -44.70 -11.85
C VAL A 5 12.38 -44.98 -12.65
N ARG A 6 12.12 -44.21 -13.71
CA ARG A 6 10.96 -44.39 -14.60
C ARG A 6 11.20 -45.46 -15.68
N TRP A 7 12.44 -45.92 -15.83
CA TRP A 7 12.90 -46.69 -17.00
C TRP A 7 13.13 -48.19 -16.75
N ARG A 8 12.88 -48.70 -15.53
CA ARG A 8 12.91 -50.16 -15.27
C ARG A 8 11.95 -50.90 -16.20
N GLY A 9 10.76 -50.35 -16.44
CA GLY A 9 9.77 -50.92 -17.36
C GLY A 9 10.26 -50.97 -18.80
N ALA A 10 10.95 -49.92 -19.28
CA ALA A 10 11.49 -49.90 -20.64
C ALA A 10 12.65 -50.88 -20.83
N ILE A 11 13.51 -51.04 -19.82
CA ILE A 11 14.59 -52.04 -19.84
C ILE A 11 13.99 -53.46 -19.88
N VAL A 12 12.96 -53.73 -19.07
CA VAL A 12 12.25 -55.01 -19.09
C VAL A 12 11.54 -55.24 -20.44
N ALA A 13 10.85 -54.23 -20.96
CA ALA A 13 10.18 -54.30 -22.26
C ALA A 13 11.18 -54.51 -23.42
N THR A 14 12.35 -53.88 -23.33
CA THR A 14 13.46 -54.07 -24.28
C THR A 14 13.93 -55.51 -24.26
N LEU A 15 14.29 -56.03 -23.08
CA LEU A 15 14.77 -57.40 -22.93
C LEU A 15 13.71 -58.40 -23.42
N LEU A 16 12.46 -58.23 -23.03
CA LEU A 16 11.37 -59.13 -23.41
C LEU A 16 11.09 -59.10 -24.92
N SER A 17 11.05 -57.91 -25.54
CA SER A 17 10.77 -57.77 -26.98
C SER A 17 11.91 -58.30 -27.84
N VAL A 18 13.17 -58.02 -27.46
CA VAL A 18 14.36 -58.54 -28.16
C VAL A 18 14.43 -60.06 -28.03
N THR A 19 14.27 -60.62 -26.82
CA THR A 19 14.32 -62.07 -26.61
C THR A 19 13.21 -62.80 -27.37
N LEU A 20 11.97 -62.28 -27.33
CA LEU A 20 10.84 -62.91 -28.00
C LEU A 20 10.92 -62.78 -29.53
N GLY A 21 11.38 -61.62 -30.04
CA GLY A 21 11.59 -61.41 -31.47
C GLY A 21 12.64 -62.37 -32.06
N VAL A 22 13.76 -62.57 -31.35
CA VAL A 22 14.80 -63.54 -31.76
C VAL A 22 14.30 -64.98 -31.65
N ALA A 23 13.62 -65.33 -30.55
CA ALA A 23 13.15 -66.71 -30.32
C ALA A 23 12.06 -67.14 -31.31
N LEU A 24 11.17 -66.22 -31.71
CA LEU A 24 10.07 -66.50 -32.64
C LEU A 24 10.38 -66.16 -34.09
N GLY A 25 11.52 -65.53 -34.40
CA GLY A 25 11.86 -65.07 -35.75
C GLY A 25 10.93 -63.96 -36.27
N VAL A 26 10.44 -63.09 -35.38
CA VAL A 26 9.48 -62.03 -35.70
C VAL A 26 10.20 -60.68 -35.74
N ASP A 27 10.45 -60.18 -36.95
CA ASP A 27 11.22 -58.94 -37.18
C ASP A 27 10.60 -57.71 -36.49
N THR A 28 9.27 -57.64 -36.41
CA THR A 28 8.57 -56.50 -35.80
C THR A 28 8.80 -56.41 -34.28
N LEU A 29 8.84 -57.55 -33.57
CA LEU A 29 9.15 -57.60 -32.14
C LEU A 29 10.60 -57.23 -31.87
N PHE A 30 11.51 -57.63 -32.76
CA PHE A 30 12.91 -57.23 -32.68
C PHE A 30 13.07 -55.71 -32.88
N LEU A 31 12.43 -55.12 -33.91
CA LEU A 31 12.45 -53.68 -34.16
C LEU A 31 11.86 -52.89 -32.98
N LEU A 32 10.76 -53.36 -32.38
CA LEU A 32 10.19 -52.78 -31.16
C LEU A 32 11.21 -52.78 -30.01
N GLY A 33 11.95 -53.88 -29.86
CA GLY A 33 13.04 -54.01 -28.90
C GLY A 33 14.17 -53.00 -29.14
N VAL A 34 14.56 -52.77 -30.39
CA VAL A 34 15.58 -51.76 -30.74
C VAL A 34 15.11 -50.34 -30.40
N VAL A 35 13.85 -50.00 -30.69
CA VAL A 35 13.27 -48.71 -30.30
C VAL A 35 13.25 -48.55 -28.79
N ALA A 36 12.79 -49.57 -28.05
CA ALA A 36 12.77 -49.57 -26.59
C ALA A 36 14.19 -49.44 -25.99
N LEU A 37 15.19 -50.11 -26.59
CA LEU A 37 16.60 -49.98 -26.23
C LEU A 37 17.11 -48.56 -26.46
N GLY A 38 16.77 -47.94 -27.59
CA GLY A 38 17.15 -46.57 -27.90
C GLY A 38 16.61 -45.58 -26.86
N ILE A 39 15.35 -45.73 -26.46
CA ILE A 39 14.74 -44.89 -25.43
C ILE A 39 15.40 -45.12 -24.06
N ALA A 40 15.67 -46.39 -23.69
CA ALA A 40 16.37 -46.72 -22.45
C ALA A 40 17.81 -46.18 -22.44
N ALA A 41 18.50 -46.24 -23.58
CA ALA A 41 19.84 -45.70 -23.78
C ALA A 41 19.86 -44.18 -23.63
N ILE A 42 18.89 -43.45 -24.20
CA ILE A 42 18.73 -42.00 -23.98
C ILE A 42 18.61 -41.71 -22.48
N GLY A 43 17.76 -42.44 -21.75
CA GLY A 43 17.61 -42.24 -20.30
C GLY A 43 18.87 -42.55 -19.48
N TYR A 44 19.65 -43.54 -19.89
CA TYR A 44 20.91 -43.95 -19.24
C TYR A 44 22.07 -42.99 -19.52
N LEU A 45 22.22 -42.60 -20.78
CA LEU A 45 23.29 -41.72 -21.28
C LEU A 45 23.02 -40.24 -20.97
N SER A 46 21.78 -39.88 -20.63
CA SER A 46 21.47 -38.51 -20.21
C SER A 46 22.27 -38.13 -18.97
N SER A 47 23.05 -37.06 -19.10
CA SER A 47 23.80 -36.46 -18.00
C SER A 47 22.90 -35.67 -17.06
N SER A 48 23.43 -35.37 -15.88
CA SER A 48 22.84 -34.33 -15.02
C SER A 48 22.76 -33.01 -15.77
N PRO A 49 21.74 -32.17 -15.51
CA PRO A 49 21.77 -30.78 -15.96
C PRO A 49 23.05 -30.14 -15.42
N ARG A 50 23.87 -29.60 -16.33
CA ARG A 50 25.15 -28.94 -16.06
C ARG A 50 24.98 -27.44 -16.19
N GLY A 51 25.86 -26.66 -15.59
CA GLY A 51 25.79 -25.20 -15.65
C GLY A 51 25.05 -24.60 -14.47
N GLU A 52 25.14 -23.28 -14.34
CA GLU A 52 24.56 -22.48 -13.27
C GLU A 52 23.44 -21.62 -13.86
N ILE A 53 22.36 -21.44 -13.09
CA ILE A 53 21.30 -20.48 -13.40
C ILE A 53 21.38 -19.41 -12.33
N ARG A 54 21.71 -18.20 -12.75
CA ARG A 54 21.66 -17.02 -11.90
C ARG A 54 20.24 -16.44 -11.95
N VAL A 55 19.72 -16.02 -10.79
CA VAL A 55 18.36 -15.50 -10.68
C VAL A 55 18.44 -14.07 -10.17
N GLU A 56 17.87 -13.13 -10.93
CA GLU A 56 17.73 -11.74 -10.52
C GLU A 56 16.27 -11.41 -10.21
N ARG A 57 16.00 -10.72 -9.09
CA ARG A 57 14.67 -10.23 -8.71
C ARG A 57 14.67 -8.70 -8.68
N GLN A 58 13.74 -8.13 -9.44
CA GLN A 58 13.46 -6.70 -9.47
C GLN A 58 12.01 -6.42 -9.05
N LEU A 59 11.77 -5.26 -8.45
CA LEU A 59 10.46 -4.80 -8.02
C LEU A 59 10.11 -3.49 -8.74
N SER A 60 8.89 -3.38 -9.23
CA SER A 60 8.38 -2.15 -9.83
C SER A 60 6.96 -1.85 -9.32
N PRO A 61 6.76 -0.75 -8.55
CA PRO A 61 7.78 0.12 -7.97
C PRO A 61 8.64 -0.59 -6.89
N ASP A 62 9.84 -0.10 -6.64
CA ASP A 62 10.75 -0.63 -5.60
C ASP A 62 10.37 -0.18 -4.18
N ARG A 63 9.72 0.98 -4.06
CA ARG A 63 9.15 1.54 -2.82
C ARG A 63 7.64 1.80 -2.99
N PRO A 64 6.80 0.76 -2.94
CA PRO A 64 5.36 0.90 -3.11
C PRO A 64 4.70 1.62 -1.93
N THR A 65 3.58 2.27 -2.21
CA THR A 65 2.67 2.74 -1.16
C THR A 65 1.69 1.64 -0.72
N PRO A 66 1.14 1.69 0.52
CA PRO A 66 0.14 0.72 0.94
C PRO A 66 -1.08 0.72 0.02
N GLY A 67 -1.37 -0.43 -0.61
CA GLY A 67 -2.47 -0.60 -1.56
C GLY A 67 -2.05 -0.58 -3.03
N GLU A 68 -0.82 -0.16 -3.30
CA GLU A 68 -0.23 -0.20 -4.62
C GLU A 68 0.25 -1.62 -4.96
N VAL A 69 -0.06 -2.06 -6.17
CA VAL A 69 0.37 -3.35 -6.69
C VAL A 69 1.83 -3.23 -7.15
N VAL A 70 2.66 -4.17 -6.73
CA VAL A 70 4.07 -4.29 -7.14
C VAL A 70 4.20 -5.43 -8.13
N THR A 71 4.74 -5.13 -9.30
CA THR A 71 5.19 -6.15 -10.24
C THR A 71 6.55 -6.67 -9.79
N VAL A 72 6.62 -7.97 -9.51
CA VAL A 72 7.85 -8.70 -9.24
C VAL A 72 8.32 -9.35 -10.53
N THR A 73 9.52 -8.99 -10.97
CA THR A 73 10.13 -9.51 -12.19
C THR A 73 11.30 -10.43 -11.83
N LEU A 74 11.18 -11.70 -12.17
CA LEU A 74 12.24 -12.71 -12.02
C LEU A 74 12.92 -12.96 -13.36
N THR A 75 14.23 -12.74 -13.43
CA THR A 75 15.02 -13.03 -14.62
C THR A 75 15.97 -14.19 -14.35
N LEU A 76 15.83 -15.27 -15.12
CA LEU A 76 16.67 -16.45 -15.06
C LEU A 76 17.73 -16.34 -16.15
N HIS A 77 18.99 -16.24 -15.75
CA HIS A 77 20.14 -16.17 -16.66
C HIS A 77 20.84 -17.51 -16.72
N ASN A 78 20.99 -18.08 -17.91
CA ASN A 78 21.80 -19.27 -18.12
C ASN A 78 23.24 -18.87 -18.46
N GLU A 79 24.11 -18.85 -17.45
CA GLU A 79 25.53 -18.47 -17.59
C GLU A 79 26.40 -19.64 -18.11
N SER A 80 25.79 -20.66 -18.71
CA SER A 80 26.48 -21.84 -19.20
C SER A 80 26.36 -22.02 -20.71
N ASP A 81 27.31 -22.76 -21.27
CA ASP A 81 27.36 -23.12 -22.70
C ASP A 81 26.42 -24.28 -23.06
N HIS A 82 25.48 -24.63 -22.18
CA HIS A 82 24.57 -25.75 -22.32
C HIS A 82 23.11 -25.30 -22.21
N ILE A 83 22.26 -25.86 -23.05
CA ILE A 83 20.81 -25.64 -22.96
C ILE A 83 20.28 -26.19 -21.63
N GLN A 84 19.39 -25.43 -20.98
CA GLN A 84 18.60 -25.89 -19.84
C GLN A 84 17.18 -26.20 -20.30
N PRO A 85 16.85 -27.47 -20.60
CA PRO A 85 15.62 -27.81 -21.33
C PRO A 85 14.35 -27.79 -20.46
N ASP A 86 14.46 -27.93 -19.14
CA ASP A 86 13.34 -27.84 -18.18
C ASP A 86 13.87 -27.22 -16.89
N VAL A 87 13.70 -25.90 -16.78
CA VAL A 87 13.97 -25.09 -15.60
C VAL A 87 12.64 -24.69 -14.98
N ARG A 88 12.50 -24.95 -13.68
CA ARG A 88 11.33 -24.56 -12.91
C ARG A 88 11.79 -23.81 -11.70
N ILE A 89 11.28 -22.61 -11.51
CA ILE A 89 11.52 -21.83 -10.31
C ILE A 89 10.19 -21.59 -9.61
N VAL A 90 10.23 -21.68 -8.29
CA VAL A 90 9.16 -21.24 -7.41
C VAL A 90 9.77 -20.17 -6.52
N ASP A 91 9.23 -18.97 -6.59
CA ASP A 91 9.59 -17.87 -5.71
C ASP A 91 8.72 -17.92 -4.45
N GLU A 92 9.22 -17.30 -3.38
CA GLU A 92 8.59 -17.25 -2.07
C GLU A 92 8.32 -15.77 -1.71
N PRO A 93 7.19 -15.18 -2.18
CA PRO A 93 6.80 -13.84 -1.76
C PRO A 93 6.55 -13.79 -0.24
N PRO A 94 6.69 -12.61 0.40
CA PRO A 94 6.47 -12.50 1.84
C PRO A 94 5.06 -12.96 2.26
N ASP A 95 4.93 -13.67 3.38
CA ASP A 95 3.63 -14.16 3.89
C ASP A 95 2.61 -13.04 4.15
N SER A 96 3.09 -11.81 4.39
CA SER A 96 2.29 -10.60 4.59
C SER A 96 1.76 -9.99 3.29
N ALA A 97 2.35 -10.34 2.13
CA ALA A 97 2.01 -9.78 0.83
C ALA A 97 1.10 -10.75 0.05
N ALA A 98 -0.08 -10.26 -0.35
CA ALA A 98 -0.97 -11.04 -1.20
C ALA A 98 -0.39 -11.16 -2.61
N VAL A 99 -0.43 -12.34 -3.22
CA VAL A 99 -0.24 -12.47 -4.68
C VAL A 99 -1.56 -12.14 -5.34
N VAL A 100 -1.61 -11.01 -6.05
CA VAL A 100 -2.84 -10.45 -6.65
C VAL A 100 -2.92 -10.67 -8.16
N GLY A 101 -1.79 -10.99 -8.80
CA GLY A 101 -1.72 -11.25 -10.23
C GLY A 101 -0.61 -12.24 -10.58
N GLY A 102 -0.83 -13.04 -11.61
CA GLY A 102 0.12 -14.08 -12.03
C GLY A 102 0.30 -15.21 -11.01
N VAL A 103 1.41 -15.93 -11.14
CA VAL A 103 1.79 -17.04 -10.24
C VAL A 103 3.28 -16.89 -9.94
N PRO A 104 3.75 -16.99 -8.68
CA PRO A 104 5.17 -16.89 -8.31
C PRO A 104 5.94 -18.17 -8.69
N ALA A 105 5.62 -18.76 -9.84
CA ALA A 105 6.26 -19.97 -10.34
C ALA A 105 6.21 -20.01 -11.86
N VAL A 106 7.31 -20.43 -12.47
CA VAL A 106 7.41 -20.60 -13.93
C VAL A 106 8.16 -21.88 -14.27
N ALA A 107 7.77 -22.51 -15.38
CA ALA A 107 8.47 -23.62 -15.99
C ALA A 107 8.82 -23.26 -17.44
N THR A 108 10.10 -23.25 -17.78
CA THR A 108 10.61 -22.80 -19.07
C THR A 108 11.87 -23.56 -19.49
N SER A 109 12.36 -23.30 -20.70
CA SER A 109 13.70 -23.66 -21.15
C SER A 109 14.53 -22.40 -21.33
N VAL A 110 15.83 -22.47 -21.05
CA VAL A 110 16.75 -21.33 -21.22
C VAL A 110 17.91 -21.76 -22.11
N GLN A 111 18.12 -21.06 -23.24
CA GLN A 111 19.25 -21.35 -24.14
C GLN A 111 20.58 -20.94 -23.50
N PRO A 112 21.71 -21.44 -24.02
CA PRO A 112 23.04 -20.99 -23.57
C PRO A 112 23.16 -19.47 -23.66
N ASN A 113 23.64 -18.82 -22.60
CA ASN A 113 23.83 -17.37 -22.52
C ASN A 113 22.56 -16.54 -22.79
N GLU A 114 21.37 -17.14 -22.61
CA GLU A 114 20.08 -16.46 -22.74
C GLU A 114 19.50 -16.16 -21.35
N SER A 115 18.57 -15.20 -21.32
CA SER A 115 17.81 -14.83 -20.13
C SER A 115 16.31 -14.95 -20.42
N VAL A 116 15.55 -15.50 -19.48
CA VAL A 116 14.09 -15.58 -19.55
C VAL A 116 13.49 -14.86 -18.35
N THR A 117 12.52 -13.99 -18.62
CA THR A 117 11.85 -13.19 -17.60
C THR A 117 10.45 -13.71 -17.33
N HIS A 118 10.05 -13.70 -16.06
CA HIS A 118 8.71 -14.05 -15.59
C HIS A 118 8.22 -13.00 -14.59
N GLU A 119 6.94 -12.64 -14.68
CA GLU A 119 6.35 -11.59 -13.86
C GLU A 119 5.15 -12.11 -13.08
N TYR A 120 5.00 -11.60 -11.85
CA TYR A 120 3.83 -11.76 -11.03
C TYR A 120 3.62 -10.51 -10.18
N GLU A 121 2.44 -10.34 -9.60
CA GLU A 121 2.05 -9.12 -8.89
C GLU A 121 1.73 -9.42 -7.43
N ILE A 122 2.26 -8.58 -6.54
CA ILE A 122 2.00 -8.65 -5.10
C ILE A 122 1.42 -7.33 -4.58
N ALA A 123 0.65 -7.40 -3.50
CA ALA A 123 0.20 -6.25 -2.73
C ALA A 123 0.79 -6.35 -1.31
N PRO A 124 1.89 -5.65 -1.00
CA PRO A 124 2.53 -5.73 0.31
C PRO A 124 1.77 -4.94 1.39
N GLN A 125 1.88 -5.40 2.63
CA GLN A 125 1.53 -4.60 3.80
C GLN A 125 2.56 -3.51 4.03
N ARG A 126 2.20 -2.50 4.84
CA ARG A 126 3.15 -1.48 5.28
C ARG A 126 4.31 -2.11 6.05
N GLY A 127 5.51 -1.56 5.92
CA GLY A 127 6.72 -2.02 6.61
C GLY A 127 7.67 -2.82 5.71
N ASP A 128 8.67 -3.44 6.36
CA ASP A 128 9.69 -4.24 5.69
C ASP A 128 9.30 -5.71 5.68
N HIS A 129 9.23 -6.30 4.49
CA HIS A 129 8.79 -7.68 4.30
C HIS A 129 9.80 -8.45 3.44
N GLY A 130 10.45 -9.43 4.06
CA GLY A 130 11.46 -10.26 3.40
C GLY A 130 10.83 -11.35 2.53
N PHE A 131 11.41 -11.55 1.35
CA PHE A 131 11.12 -12.72 0.51
C PHE A 131 11.80 -13.97 1.10
N GLY A 132 11.18 -15.12 0.90
CA GLY A 132 11.82 -16.40 1.10
C GLY A 132 12.87 -16.70 0.02
N THR A 133 13.51 -17.86 0.13
CA THR A 133 14.56 -18.28 -0.81
C THR A 133 13.94 -19.10 -1.92
N PRO A 134 14.04 -18.70 -3.21
CA PRO A 134 13.42 -19.45 -4.29
C PRO A 134 13.99 -20.85 -4.41
N THR A 135 13.12 -21.80 -4.76
CA THR A 135 13.53 -23.15 -5.09
C THR A 135 13.66 -23.30 -6.60
N LEU A 136 14.86 -23.64 -7.06
CA LEU A 136 15.16 -23.96 -8.45
C LEU A 136 15.16 -25.47 -8.67
N ARG A 137 14.40 -25.94 -9.65
CA ARG A 137 14.38 -27.32 -10.10
C ARG A 137 14.74 -27.43 -11.57
N ARG A 138 15.76 -28.23 -11.86
CA ARG A 138 16.24 -28.47 -13.22
C ARG A 138 16.11 -29.93 -13.59
N ARG A 139 15.73 -30.20 -14.84
CA ARG A 139 15.75 -31.56 -15.41
C ARG A 139 16.55 -31.62 -16.68
N ASN A 140 17.18 -32.77 -16.90
CA ASN A 140 17.79 -33.07 -18.18
C ASN A 140 16.71 -33.31 -19.25
N LEU A 141 17.11 -33.32 -20.53
CA LEU A 141 16.19 -33.44 -21.67
C LEU A 141 15.28 -34.67 -21.60
N ALA A 142 15.80 -35.80 -21.09
CA ALA A 142 15.04 -37.03 -20.94
C ALA A 142 14.18 -37.08 -19.64
N GLY A 143 14.24 -36.04 -18.80
CA GLY A 143 13.51 -35.96 -17.52
C GLY A 143 13.91 -37.03 -16.50
N THR A 144 15.06 -37.69 -16.67
CA THR A 144 15.51 -38.82 -15.85
C THR A 144 16.26 -38.40 -14.60
N ILE A 145 16.87 -37.22 -14.64
CA ILE A 145 17.63 -36.65 -13.52
C ILE A 145 16.99 -35.32 -13.17
N THR A 146 16.72 -35.14 -11.88
CA THR A 146 16.23 -33.88 -11.33
C THR A 146 17.24 -33.35 -10.31
N ALA A 147 17.68 -32.12 -10.51
CA ALA A 147 18.37 -31.32 -9.51
C ALA A 147 17.35 -30.36 -8.88
N THR A 148 17.41 -30.19 -7.57
CA THR A 148 16.58 -29.23 -6.84
C THR A 148 17.47 -28.65 -5.77
N GLU A 149 17.53 -27.34 -5.75
CA GLU A 149 18.38 -26.53 -4.89
C GLU A 149 17.66 -25.21 -4.59
N ASP A 150 17.97 -24.64 -3.44
CA ASP A 150 17.60 -23.27 -3.14
C ASP A 150 18.63 -22.37 -3.80
N VAL A 151 18.18 -21.29 -4.44
CA VAL A 151 19.05 -20.41 -5.23
C VAL A 151 19.13 -19.04 -4.58
N GLU A 152 20.34 -18.52 -4.44
CA GLU A 152 20.54 -17.13 -4.03
C GLU A 152 20.04 -16.21 -5.14
N VAL A 153 19.39 -15.11 -4.73
CA VAL A 153 18.80 -14.15 -5.65
C VAL A 153 19.63 -12.89 -5.64
N ASP A 154 20.03 -12.46 -6.83
CA ASP A 154 20.60 -11.14 -7.04
C ASP A 154 19.49 -10.08 -7.07
N GLY A 155 19.72 -8.93 -6.45
CA GLY A 155 18.75 -7.84 -6.41
C GLY A 155 18.00 -7.77 -5.08
N LEU A 156 16.69 -7.49 -5.14
CA LEU A 156 15.91 -7.16 -3.94
C LEU A 156 15.41 -8.43 -3.22
N THR A 157 15.75 -8.53 -1.94
CA THR A 157 15.32 -9.60 -1.03
C THR A 157 14.26 -9.14 -0.03
N THR A 158 13.99 -7.84 0.02
CA THR A 158 12.99 -7.22 0.89
C THR A 158 12.18 -6.23 0.07
N VAL A 159 10.85 -6.23 0.26
CA VAL A 159 9.98 -5.15 -0.18
C VAL A 159 9.72 -4.22 1.01
N THR A 160 10.01 -2.94 0.83
CA THR A 160 9.85 -1.91 1.86
C THR A 160 8.72 -0.99 1.45
N CYS A 161 7.58 -1.14 2.13
CA CYS A 161 6.40 -0.33 1.89
C CYS A 161 6.36 0.83 2.89
N GLU A 162 6.92 1.97 2.48
CA GLU A 162 7.02 3.18 3.30
C GLU A 162 5.72 3.99 3.25
N THR A 163 5.31 4.55 4.40
CA THR A 163 4.44 5.72 4.44
C THR A 163 5.28 6.94 4.14
N LEU A 164 5.58 7.19 2.87
CA LEU A 164 6.32 8.37 2.47
C LEU A 164 5.56 9.64 2.88
N LEU A 165 6.07 10.36 3.89
CA LEU A 165 5.77 11.79 4.09
C LEU A 165 6.54 12.64 3.08
N ASP A 166 7.61 12.10 2.51
CA ASP A 166 8.38 12.73 1.44
C ASP A 166 7.78 12.47 0.06
N ALA A 167 7.84 13.47 -0.82
CA ALA A 167 7.27 13.47 -2.15
C ALA A 167 5.73 13.46 -2.20
N PHE A 168 5.14 14.51 -1.65
CA PHE A 168 3.98 15.11 -2.31
C PHE A 168 4.40 16.47 -2.89
N PRO A 169 4.76 16.57 -4.18
CA PRO A 169 4.74 17.86 -4.85
C PRO A 169 3.27 18.24 -5.01
N LEU A 170 2.71 18.91 -4.00
CA LEU A 170 1.62 19.85 -4.26
C LEU A 170 2.34 20.86 -5.13
N ARG A 171 2.21 20.72 -6.46
CA ARG A 171 2.70 21.73 -7.39
C ARG A 171 2.38 23.07 -6.75
N GLU A 172 3.36 23.97 -6.76
CA GLU A 172 3.21 25.40 -6.54
C GLU A 172 2.24 25.97 -7.58
N GLN A 173 1.00 25.49 -7.61
CA GLN A 173 -0.11 26.23 -8.12
C GLN A 173 -0.52 27.05 -6.93
N THR A 174 0.10 28.24 -6.88
CA THR A 174 -0.49 29.46 -6.33
C THR A 174 -2.00 29.32 -6.51
N ILE A 175 -2.69 28.90 -5.46
CA ILE A 175 -4.12 28.68 -5.53
C ILE A 175 -4.67 30.08 -5.63
N GLN A 176 -4.93 30.55 -6.84
CA GLN A 176 -5.75 31.72 -7.08
C GLN A 176 -7.11 31.41 -6.49
N TYR A 177 -7.27 31.74 -5.22
CA TYR A 177 -8.49 31.59 -4.48
C TYR A 177 -9.48 32.64 -4.99
N VAL A 178 -10.27 32.25 -6.00
CA VAL A 178 -11.45 33.00 -6.44
C VAL A 178 -12.61 32.56 -5.55
N GLY A 179 -12.80 33.28 -4.45
CA GLY A 179 -13.84 32.97 -3.47
C GLY A 179 -14.02 34.13 -2.50
N ARG A 180 -15.10 34.87 -2.69
CA ARG A 180 -15.51 36.08 -2.00
C ARG A 180 -15.97 35.77 -0.56
N SER A 181 -15.23 36.21 0.46
CA SER A 181 -15.80 36.52 1.78
C SER A 181 -15.01 37.70 2.40
N PRO A 182 -15.65 38.85 2.68
CA PRO A 182 -14.98 40.03 3.20
C PRO A 182 -14.82 39.95 4.73
N THR A 183 -13.61 40.12 5.23
CA THR A 183 -13.37 40.50 6.63
C THR A 183 -12.57 41.80 6.66
N ASP A 184 -13.05 42.76 7.46
CA ASP A 184 -12.55 44.14 7.58
C ASP A 184 -11.38 44.27 8.58
N GLU A 185 -10.63 43.20 8.86
CA GLU A 185 -9.50 43.23 9.81
C GLU A 185 -8.16 43.08 9.10
N GLY A 186 -7.39 44.18 9.05
CA GLY A 186 -6.12 44.26 8.34
C GLY A 186 -4.94 43.69 9.12
N GLY A 187 -4.52 42.47 8.79
CA GLY A 187 -3.27 41.82 9.25
C GLY A 187 -2.07 42.04 8.31
N ASN A 188 -0.86 41.62 8.74
CA ASN A 188 0.43 41.77 8.02
C ASN A 188 0.68 40.62 7.03
N GLY A 189 -0.09 40.56 5.94
CA GLY A 189 0.08 39.57 4.87
C GLY A 189 1.23 39.87 3.90
N ILE A 190 1.66 38.85 3.13
CA ILE A 190 2.77 38.89 2.15
C ILE A 190 2.33 38.86 0.68
N GLU A 191 1.05 38.62 0.37
CA GLU A 191 0.52 38.67 -1.00
C GLU A 191 -0.42 39.87 -1.22
N PHE A 192 -0.21 40.58 -2.34
CA PHE A 192 -1.03 41.69 -2.80
C PHE A 192 -2.48 41.23 -3.09
N TYR A 193 -3.46 41.81 -2.40
CA TYR A 193 -4.88 41.45 -2.57
C TYR A 193 -5.62 42.46 -3.46
N ALA A 194 -5.63 43.74 -3.05
CA ALA A 194 -6.29 44.82 -3.77
C ALA A 194 -5.71 46.18 -3.38
N THR A 195 -6.00 47.21 -4.17
CA THR A 195 -5.68 48.59 -3.83
C THR A 195 -6.97 49.37 -3.66
N ARG A 196 -7.21 49.92 -2.46
CA ARG A 196 -8.35 50.81 -2.19
C ARG A 196 -7.91 52.26 -2.02
N GLN A 197 -8.85 53.19 -2.09
CA GLN A 197 -8.56 54.60 -1.83
C GLN A 197 -8.13 54.79 -0.37
N TYR A 198 -7.08 55.58 -0.17
CA TYR A 198 -6.51 55.84 1.15
C TYR A 198 -7.54 56.53 2.05
N ARG A 199 -7.64 56.07 3.30
CA ARG A 199 -8.44 56.72 4.35
C ARG A 199 -7.51 57.25 5.44
N PRO A 200 -7.81 58.45 6.01
CA PRO A 200 -7.07 58.94 7.17
C PRO A 200 -7.09 57.92 8.31
N GLY A 201 -5.91 57.41 8.68
CA GLY A 201 -5.75 56.32 9.64
C GLY A 201 -5.12 55.05 9.06
N ASP A 202 -5.07 54.92 7.73
CA ASP A 202 -4.36 53.81 7.08
C ASP A 202 -2.84 53.92 7.33
N PRO A 203 -2.16 52.79 7.62
CA PRO A 203 -0.75 52.79 8.00
C PRO A 203 0.15 53.18 6.81
N ILE A 204 1.13 54.06 7.08
CA ILE A 204 2.02 54.67 6.07
C ILE A 204 2.81 53.63 5.26
N ASN A 205 3.17 52.50 5.87
CA ASN A 205 3.89 51.41 5.20
C ASN A 205 3.04 50.65 4.17
N ARG A 206 1.74 50.94 4.06
CA ARG A 206 0.82 50.33 3.07
C ARG A 206 0.40 51.29 1.96
N ILE A 207 0.96 52.50 1.91
CA ILE A 207 0.66 53.45 0.83
C ILE A 207 1.36 52.99 -0.46
N ASP A 208 0.60 52.91 -1.56
CA ASP A 208 1.15 52.68 -2.90
C ASP A 208 1.79 53.98 -3.43
N TRP A 209 3.07 54.15 -3.12
CA TRP A 209 3.86 55.31 -3.55
C TRP A 209 4.02 55.39 -5.08
N HIS A 210 4.00 54.25 -5.79
CA HIS A 210 4.08 54.24 -7.24
C HIS A 210 2.81 54.79 -7.88
N ARG A 211 1.63 54.40 -7.37
CA ARG A 211 0.35 54.96 -7.83
C ARG A 211 0.23 56.43 -7.50
N LEU A 212 0.67 56.86 -6.32
CA LEU A 212 0.72 58.27 -5.94
C LEU A 212 1.57 59.07 -6.93
N ALA A 213 2.76 58.57 -7.27
CA ALA A 213 3.67 59.25 -8.21
C ALA A 213 3.09 59.35 -9.64
N LYS A 214 2.27 58.38 -10.07
CA LYS A 214 1.71 58.33 -11.43
C LYS A 214 0.39 59.08 -11.59
N THR A 215 -0.44 59.10 -10.55
CA THR A 215 -1.84 59.57 -10.64
C THR A 215 -2.18 60.70 -9.68
N GLY A 216 -1.32 60.99 -8.69
CA GLY A 216 -1.58 62.01 -7.66
C GLY A 216 -2.58 61.58 -6.59
N GLU A 217 -3.13 60.37 -6.67
CA GLU A 217 -4.11 59.85 -5.71
C GLU A 217 -3.47 58.86 -4.73
N LEU A 218 -3.73 59.05 -3.44
CA LEU A 218 -3.31 58.13 -2.38
C LEU A 218 -4.18 56.87 -2.40
N ALA A 219 -3.51 55.72 -2.42
CA ALA A 219 -4.15 54.42 -2.36
C ALA A 219 -3.41 53.51 -1.38
N THR A 220 -4.16 52.65 -0.68
CA THR A 220 -3.64 51.73 0.33
C THR A 220 -3.65 50.32 -0.26
N VAL A 221 -2.51 49.63 -0.19
CA VAL A 221 -2.37 48.22 -0.56
C VAL A 221 -2.91 47.37 0.59
N GLU A 222 -3.91 46.56 0.29
CA GLU A 222 -4.40 45.52 1.20
C GLU A 222 -3.65 44.22 0.92
N TYR A 223 -3.10 43.63 1.98
CA TYR A 223 -2.42 42.34 1.94
C TYR A 223 -3.36 41.26 2.48
N ARG A 224 -3.34 40.08 1.87
CA ARG A 224 -4.11 38.92 2.34
C ARG A 224 -3.41 38.28 3.54
N GLU A 225 -4.07 38.19 4.69
CA GLU A 225 -3.57 37.40 5.81
C GLU A 225 -3.93 35.93 5.60
N GLU A 226 -2.92 35.07 5.44
CA GLU A 226 -3.10 33.64 5.55
C GLU A 226 -3.28 33.29 7.04
N LYS A 227 -4.52 33.11 7.49
CA LYS A 227 -4.77 32.56 8.83
C LYS A 227 -4.43 31.07 8.81
N ALA A 228 -3.30 30.71 9.42
CA ALA A 228 -2.95 29.32 9.66
C ALA A 228 -4.02 28.66 10.56
N VAL A 229 -4.80 27.74 9.98
CA VAL A 229 -5.81 26.99 10.71
C VAL A 229 -5.11 25.94 11.57
N THR A 230 -5.71 25.61 12.72
CA THR A 230 -5.24 24.48 13.54
C THR A 230 -5.99 23.23 13.14
N VAL A 231 -5.26 22.23 12.63
CA VAL A 231 -5.82 20.95 12.17
C VAL A 231 -5.27 19.83 13.07
N VAL A 232 -6.14 18.98 13.59
CA VAL A 232 -5.74 17.82 14.40
C VAL A 232 -6.23 16.54 13.74
N PHE A 233 -5.29 15.67 13.36
CA PHE A 233 -5.60 14.34 12.86
C PHE A 233 -5.68 13.36 14.02
N ILE A 234 -6.82 12.67 14.15
CA ILE A 234 -7.04 11.63 15.16
C ILE A 234 -7.08 10.28 14.42
N ILE A 235 -6.09 9.44 14.66
CA ILE A 235 -5.97 8.11 14.08
C ILE A 235 -6.74 7.11 14.95
N ASP A 236 -7.73 6.45 14.36
CA ASP A 236 -8.49 5.38 14.98
C ASP A 236 -7.65 4.08 15.00
N ASP A 237 -6.91 3.87 16.09
CA ASP A 237 -6.06 2.70 16.37
C ASP A 237 -6.72 1.73 17.37
N ARG A 238 -8.07 1.78 17.50
CA ARG A 238 -8.81 0.90 18.42
C ARG A 238 -8.58 -0.56 18.06
N SER A 239 -8.39 -1.40 19.08
CA SER A 239 -8.28 -2.85 18.87
C SER A 239 -9.61 -3.46 18.40
N GLY A 240 -9.54 -4.49 17.53
CA GLY A 240 -10.71 -5.25 17.09
C GLY A 240 -11.57 -4.61 15.99
N ILE A 241 -11.33 -3.34 15.62
CA ILE A 241 -12.05 -2.68 14.52
C ILE A 241 -11.37 -2.89 13.17
N HIS A 242 -10.08 -3.17 13.12
CA HIS A 242 -9.37 -3.29 11.86
C HIS A 242 -9.63 -4.64 11.16
N ARG A 243 -9.65 -4.61 9.84
CA ARG A 243 -9.87 -5.76 8.95
C ARG A 243 -8.67 -5.94 8.03
N SER A 244 -8.46 -7.19 7.62
CA SER A 244 -7.44 -7.57 6.64
C SER A 244 -8.08 -8.33 5.47
N PRO A 245 -7.61 -8.15 4.23
CA PRO A 245 -8.10 -8.91 3.08
C PRO A 245 -7.80 -10.42 3.23
N ARG A 246 -8.63 -11.27 2.61
CA ARG A 246 -8.54 -12.73 2.74
C ARG A 246 -7.30 -13.34 2.04
N GLY A 247 -6.60 -12.58 1.20
CA GLY A 247 -5.38 -12.98 0.50
C GLY A 247 -4.07 -12.41 1.06
N GLY A 248 -4.12 -11.57 2.11
CA GLY A 248 -2.98 -10.76 2.55
C GLY A 248 -3.05 -9.32 2.04
N GLY A 249 -1.96 -8.56 2.12
CA GLY A 249 -1.93 -7.15 1.71
C GLY A 249 -2.41 -6.17 2.77
N PRO A 250 -2.41 -4.85 2.46
CA PRO A 250 -2.52 -3.78 3.46
C PRO A 250 -3.82 -3.90 4.24
N ASN A 251 -3.68 -3.91 5.56
CA ASN A 251 -4.84 -3.95 6.42
C ASN A 251 -5.48 -2.55 6.53
N SER A 252 -6.70 -2.49 7.06
CA SER A 252 -7.42 -1.21 7.17
C SER A 252 -6.73 -0.18 8.07
N PHE A 253 -5.91 -0.61 9.03
CA PHE A 253 -5.10 0.29 9.87
C PHE A 253 -3.96 0.89 9.06
N ASP A 254 -3.23 0.08 8.28
CA ASP A 254 -2.15 0.55 7.40
C ASP A 254 -2.66 1.61 6.42
N LEU A 255 -3.82 1.35 5.81
CA LEU A 255 -4.48 2.29 4.90
C LEU A 255 -4.94 3.57 5.61
N THR A 256 -5.46 3.45 6.84
CA THR A 256 -5.87 4.61 7.65
C THR A 256 -4.67 5.46 8.03
N LEU A 257 -3.57 4.81 8.40
CA LEU A 257 -2.32 5.45 8.78
C LEU A 257 -1.66 6.14 7.58
N TYR A 258 -1.66 5.50 6.41
CA TYR A 258 -1.23 6.10 5.16
C TYR A 258 -2.08 7.31 4.76
N ALA A 259 -3.40 7.19 4.87
CA ALA A 259 -4.30 8.31 4.58
C ALA A 259 -4.05 9.49 5.53
N ALA A 260 -3.88 9.21 6.82
CA ALA A 260 -3.55 10.21 7.83
C ALA A 260 -2.18 10.85 7.56
N SER A 261 -1.14 10.08 7.25
CA SER A 261 0.20 10.63 7.01
C SER A 261 0.20 11.58 5.81
N LYS A 262 -0.43 11.18 4.70
CA LYS A 262 -0.57 12.04 3.51
C LYS A 262 -1.40 13.29 3.81
N GLY A 263 -2.48 13.17 4.58
CA GLY A 263 -3.27 14.32 5.02
C GLY A 263 -2.48 15.29 5.90
N VAL A 264 -1.68 14.76 6.83
CA VAL A 264 -0.84 15.56 7.73
C VAL A 264 0.24 16.31 6.95
N ALA A 265 0.97 15.64 6.05
CA ALA A 265 1.94 16.29 5.17
C ALA A 265 1.29 17.43 4.39
N ALA A 266 0.17 17.16 3.70
CA ALA A 266 -0.53 18.16 2.91
C ALA A 266 -1.03 19.35 3.76
N SER A 267 -1.46 19.10 4.99
CA SER A 267 -1.86 20.14 5.95
C SER A 267 -0.68 21.01 6.35
N MET A 268 0.46 20.40 6.70
CA MET A 268 1.69 21.11 7.09
C MET A 268 2.29 21.91 5.92
N ASP A 269 2.32 21.34 4.72
CA ASP A 269 2.83 21.99 3.51
C ASP A 269 1.92 23.14 3.07
N GLY A 270 0.62 23.06 3.38
CA GLY A 270 -0.32 24.17 3.26
C GLY A 270 -0.21 25.24 4.35
N GLY A 271 0.80 25.18 5.24
CA GLY A 271 1.06 26.18 6.29
C GLY A 271 0.17 26.06 7.53
N ASN A 272 -0.64 25.00 7.66
CA ASN A 272 -1.53 24.81 8.79
C ASN A 272 -0.78 24.29 10.02
N ARG A 273 -1.18 24.76 11.21
CA ARG A 273 -0.70 24.21 12.48
C ARG A 273 -1.29 22.83 12.66
N THR A 274 -0.47 21.80 12.47
CA THR A 274 -0.96 20.42 12.36
C THR A 274 -0.53 19.61 13.57
N GLY A 275 -1.50 19.01 14.26
CA GLY A 275 -1.28 18.08 15.37
C GLY A 275 -1.77 16.68 15.01
N VAL A 276 -1.28 15.68 15.73
CA VAL A 276 -1.64 14.27 15.53
C VAL A 276 -1.92 13.61 16.86
N ALA A 277 -2.97 12.80 16.92
CA ALA A 277 -3.34 12.01 18.08
C ALA A 277 -3.69 10.58 17.67
N THR A 278 -3.46 9.61 18.56
CA THR A 278 -4.00 8.26 18.42
C THR A 278 -5.11 8.02 19.44
N TYR A 279 -6.16 7.30 19.03
CA TYR A 279 -7.37 7.16 19.83
C TYR A 279 -7.15 6.34 21.12
N ASP A 280 -6.55 5.15 21.01
CA ASP A 280 -6.41 4.16 22.08
C ASP A 280 -5.01 4.16 22.70
N ARG A 281 -3.93 4.27 21.88
CA ARG A 281 -2.53 4.32 22.37
C ARG A 281 -2.15 5.65 23.03
N ARG A 282 -3.00 6.68 22.94
CA ARG A 282 -2.88 7.98 23.66
C ARG A 282 -1.62 8.77 23.33
N HIS A 283 -1.08 8.63 22.13
CA HIS A 283 -0.06 9.54 21.66
C HIS A 283 -0.71 10.87 21.29
N TRP A 284 -0.07 11.97 21.69
CA TRP A 284 -0.48 13.33 21.37
C TRP A 284 0.72 14.14 20.93
N ILE A 285 0.60 14.80 19.78
CA ILE A 285 1.56 15.76 19.26
C ILE A 285 0.83 17.09 19.10
N ASP A 286 1.29 18.10 19.83
CA ASP A 286 0.71 19.44 19.78
C ASP A 286 0.76 20.05 18.37
N PRO A 287 -0.28 20.80 17.96
CA PRO A 287 -0.29 21.45 16.65
C PRO A 287 0.83 22.47 16.48
N GLY A 288 1.69 22.21 15.50
CA GLY A 288 2.84 23.03 15.13
C GLY A 288 3.06 23.10 13.63
N THR A 289 3.92 24.02 13.21
CA THR A 289 4.38 24.19 11.82
C THR A 289 5.90 23.98 11.70
N ASP A 290 6.59 23.79 12.82
CA ASP A 290 8.03 23.69 12.89
C ASP A 290 8.56 22.30 12.50
N ALA A 291 9.85 22.25 12.14
CA ALA A 291 10.53 21.02 11.76
C ALA A 291 10.57 19.96 12.87
N GLY A 292 10.59 20.36 14.14
CA GLY A 292 10.57 19.43 15.26
C GLY A 292 9.22 18.73 15.43
N THR A 293 8.12 19.44 15.16
CA THR A 293 6.78 18.88 15.10
C THR A 293 6.65 17.92 13.92
N ARG A 294 7.17 18.27 12.74
CA ARG A 294 7.23 17.37 11.58
C ARG A 294 8.00 16.07 11.89
N GLN A 295 9.19 16.17 12.50
CA GLN A 295 9.97 15.00 12.91
C GLN A 295 9.21 14.10 13.90
N ARG A 296 8.60 14.68 14.95
CA ARG A 296 7.83 13.89 15.94
C ARG A 296 6.65 13.16 15.29
N VAL A 297 6.03 13.78 14.29
CA VAL A 297 4.94 13.17 13.52
C VAL A 297 5.48 12.01 12.69
N GLU A 298 6.58 12.19 11.97
CA GLU A 298 7.28 11.12 11.23
C GLU A 298 7.62 9.95 12.15
N ASP A 299 8.21 10.22 13.31
CA ASP A 299 8.57 9.21 14.31
C ASP A 299 7.33 8.45 14.83
N LEU A 300 6.20 9.13 15.02
CA LEU A 300 4.93 8.50 15.42
C LEU A 300 4.42 7.55 14.33
N PHE A 301 4.43 7.99 13.07
CA PHE A 301 4.02 7.13 11.96
C PHE A 301 4.96 5.93 11.81
N ASN A 302 6.27 6.14 11.93
CA ASN A 302 7.29 5.08 11.84
C ASN A 302 7.28 4.11 13.03
N SER A 303 6.89 4.53 14.23
CA SER A 303 6.76 3.64 15.39
C SER A 303 5.43 2.90 15.44
N ALA A 304 4.38 3.43 14.81
CA ALA A 304 3.10 2.73 14.66
C ALA A 304 3.21 1.43 13.83
N THR A 305 4.31 1.26 13.09
CA THR A 305 4.67 0.08 12.27
C THR A 305 4.97 -1.17 13.10
N ASP A 306 5.57 -1.01 14.27
CA ASP A 306 6.16 -2.12 15.02
C ASP A 306 5.16 -2.82 15.97
N GLY A 307 3.97 -2.24 16.12
CA GLY A 307 2.89 -2.80 16.92
C GLY A 307 1.73 -3.19 16.01
N ALA A 308 1.72 -4.43 15.50
CA ALA A 308 0.62 -4.98 14.73
C ALA A 308 -0.70 -4.84 15.51
N THR A 309 -1.53 -3.86 15.15
CA THR A 309 -2.88 -3.76 15.70
C THR A 309 -3.64 -5.01 15.26
N PRO A 310 -4.24 -5.80 16.18
CA PRO A 310 -4.88 -7.05 15.80
C PRO A 310 -6.00 -6.78 14.78
N THR A 311 -5.91 -7.48 13.65
CA THR A 311 -6.87 -7.39 12.56
C THR A 311 -7.74 -8.64 12.52
N MET A 312 -9.00 -8.49 12.12
CA MET A 312 -9.89 -9.62 11.89
C MET A 312 -9.96 -9.96 10.40
N THR A 313 -9.86 -11.25 10.08
CA THR A 313 -10.07 -11.81 8.73
C THR A 313 -11.43 -12.52 8.66
N ASP A 314 -11.97 -12.66 7.44
CA ASP A 314 -13.15 -13.48 7.14
C ASP A 314 -12.84 -14.98 7.38
N GLY A 315 -12.76 -15.40 8.63
CA GLY A 315 -12.32 -16.75 9.01
C GLY A 315 -12.11 -16.98 10.51
N GLY A 316 -12.13 -15.93 11.34
CA GLY A 316 -12.20 -16.07 12.79
C GLY A 316 -10.90 -16.46 13.50
N THR A 317 -9.75 -16.46 12.82
CA THR A 317 -8.46 -16.59 13.51
C THR A 317 -7.89 -15.21 13.78
N ALA A 318 -8.25 -14.65 14.93
CA ALA A 318 -7.42 -13.65 15.58
C ALA A 318 -6.07 -14.32 15.90
N SER A 319 -4.98 -13.87 15.27
CA SER A 319 -3.65 -14.13 15.82
C SER A 319 -3.50 -13.25 17.06
N ASN A 320 -3.53 -13.94 18.21
CA ASN A 320 -3.49 -13.47 19.60
C ASN A 320 -4.82 -12.99 20.17
N GLU A 321 -5.11 -13.51 21.37
CA GLU A 321 -6.43 -13.66 21.99
C GLU A 321 -7.33 -12.43 21.88
N PRO A 322 -8.62 -12.61 21.52
CA PRO A 322 -9.60 -11.55 21.67
C PRO A 322 -9.78 -11.29 23.16
N SER A 323 -9.33 -10.12 23.64
CA SER A 323 -9.81 -9.60 24.92
C SER A 323 -11.34 -9.56 24.84
N GLN A 324 -12.01 -10.34 25.69
CA GLN A 324 -13.46 -10.48 25.78
C GLN A 324 -14.17 -9.21 26.29
N GLN A 325 -13.65 -8.03 25.96
CA GLN A 325 -14.35 -6.79 26.22
C GLN A 325 -15.16 -6.45 24.98
N SER A 326 -16.49 -6.57 25.13
CA SER A 326 -17.44 -5.90 24.23
C SER A 326 -16.92 -4.49 23.91
N PRO A 327 -17.08 -3.97 22.66
CA PRO A 327 -16.61 -2.66 22.25
C PRO A 327 -17.40 -1.59 23.02
N THR A 328 -17.06 -1.43 24.28
CA THR A 328 -17.59 -0.42 25.17
C THR A 328 -16.80 0.80 24.77
N ILE A 329 -17.44 1.71 24.02
CA ILE A 329 -16.91 3.02 23.65
C ILE A 329 -16.12 3.55 24.85
N PRO A 330 -14.78 3.64 24.79
CA PRO A 330 -14.02 4.08 25.95
C PRO A 330 -14.24 5.58 26.09
N THR A 331 -15.31 5.99 26.79
CA THR A 331 -15.66 7.40 27.04
C THR A 331 -14.47 8.15 27.65
N LYS A 332 -13.60 7.42 28.39
CA LYS A 332 -12.35 7.93 28.96
C LYS A 332 -11.30 8.32 27.91
N ALA A 333 -11.16 7.58 26.82
CA ALA A 333 -10.21 7.90 25.76
C ALA A 333 -10.63 9.20 25.07
N LEU A 334 -11.91 9.29 24.70
CA LEU A 334 -12.44 10.46 24.04
C LEU A 334 -12.44 11.72 24.93
N ASN A 335 -12.76 11.58 26.21
CA ASN A 335 -12.72 12.73 27.13
C ASN A 335 -11.32 13.32 27.22
N ARG A 336 -10.26 12.51 27.23
CA ARG A 336 -8.88 13.02 27.24
C ARG A 336 -8.50 13.72 25.93
N LEU A 337 -8.85 13.12 24.79
CA LEU A 337 -8.64 13.78 23.49
C LEU A 337 -9.35 15.13 23.47
N SER A 338 -10.58 15.18 23.97
CA SER A 338 -11.38 16.40 24.06
C SER A 338 -10.76 17.46 24.99
N GLU A 339 -10.04 17.06 26.03
CA GLU A 339 -9.31 17.98 26.93
C GLU A 339 -8.08 18.59 26.26
N GLN A 340 -7.45 17.87 25.32
CA GLN A 340 -6.25 18.31 24.60
C GLN A 340 -6.57 19.07 23.30
N LEU A 341 -7.73 18.81 22.70
CA LEU A 341 -8.18 19.45 21.46
C LEU A 341 -8.38 20.96 21.65
N PRO A 342 -7.69 21.81 20.86
CA PRO A 342 -7.96 23.24 20.85
C PRO A 342 -9.40 23.52 20.42
N ARG A 343 -10.08 24.47 21.07
CA ARG A 343 -11.51 24.77 20.83
C ARG A 343 -11.84 25.07 19.37
N ASN A 344 -10.93 25.73 18.64
CA ASN A 344 -11.13 26.10 17.23
C ASN A 344 -10.32 25.21 16.27
N ALA A 345 -9.94 23.99 16.71
CA ALA A 345 -9.28 23.05 15.83
C ALA A 345 -10.29 22.40 14.88
N GLN A 346 -9.93 22.33 13.60
CA GLN A 346 -10.53 21.40 12.66
C GLN A 346 -10.01 20.00 12.98
N VAL A 347 -10.91 19.03 13.07
CA VAL A 347 -10.58 17.67 13.46
C VAL A 347 -10.79 16.73 12.29
N VAL A 348 -9.72 16.00 11.93
CA VAL A 348 -9.77 14.94 10.93
C VAL A 348 -9.75 13.60 11.65
N PHE A 349 -10.88 12.92 11.71
CA PHE A 349 -10.96 11.59 12.29
C PHE A 349 -10.67 10.54 11.20
N CYS A 350 -9.50 9.91 11.29
CA CYS A 350 -9.04 8.89 10.35
C CYS A 350 -9.49 7.52 10.86
N SER A 351 -10.48 6.90 10.21
CA SER A 351 -11.05 5.62 10.65
C SER A 351 -11.54 4.80 9.48
N PRO A 352 -11.39 3.46 9.48
CA PRO A 352 -11.93 2.60 8.43
C PRO A 352 -13.45 2.37 8.53
N LEU A 353 -14.15 3.00 9.49
CA LEU A 353 -15.61 2.92 9.68
C LEU A 353 -16.19 1.49 9.65
N THR A 354 -15.46 0.55 10.23
CA THR A 354 -15.80 -0.88 10.31
C THR A 354 -16.72 -1.22 11.48
N ASP A 355 -16.97 -0.26 12.37
CA ASP A 355 -17.84 -0.41 13.54
C ASP A 355 -18.68 0.85 13.81
N ASP A 356 -19.71 0.72 14.64
CA ASP A 356 -20.57 1.85 15.02
C ASP A 356 -19.93 2.74 16.10
N GLY A 357 -18.88 2.28 16.79
CA GLY A 357 -18.13 3.08 17.76
C GLY A 357 -17.45 4.29 17.12
N ALA A 358 -17.00 4.19 15.87
CA ALA A 358 -16.47 5.33 15.11
C ALA A 358 -17.52 6.45 14.95
N VAL A 359 -18.77 6.08 14.66
CA VAL A 359 -19.89 7.03 14.51
C VAL A 359 -20.21 7.71 15.84
N GLU A 360 -20.13 6.96 16.94
CA GLU A 360 -20.31 7.51 18.28
C GLU A 360 -19.22 8.51 18.65
N THR A 361 -17.95 8.16 18.39
CA THR A 361 -16.80 9.04 18.60
C THR A 361 -17.00 10.37 17.88
N VAL A 362 -17.37 10.32 16.60
CA VAL A 362 -17.62 11.53 15.81
C VAL A 362 -18.79 12.33 16.38
N ARG A 363 -19.88 11.68 16.78
CA ARG A 363 -21.03 12.37 17.40
C ARG A 363 -20.61 13.12 18.67
N GLN A 364 -19.79 12.51 19.50
CA GLN A 364 -19.32 13.11 20.76
C GLN A 364 -18.30 14.23 20.55
N LEU A 365 -17.51 14.18 19.48
CA LEU A 365 -16.66 15.30 19.04
C LEU A 365 -17.50 16.44 18.48
N ALA A 366 -18.52 16.15 17.67
CA ALA A 366 -19.40 17.14 17.05
C ALA A 366 -20.20 17.91 18.11
N ALA A 367 -20.61 17.24 19.18
CA ALA A 367 -21.27 17.87 20.33
C ALA A 367 -20.40 18.90 21.07
N ARG A 368 -19.10 18.99 20.76
CA ARG A 368 -18.13 19.92 21.36
C ARG A 368 -17.73 21.08 20.44
N ASP A 369 -18.47 21.29 19.35
CA ASP A 369 -18.32 22.44 18.44
C ASP A 369 -17.00 22.44 17.64
N HIS A 370 -16.47 21.25 17.35
CA HIS A 370 -15.35 21.09 16.42
C HIS A 370 -15.86 20.89 14.99
N ASP A 371 -15.23 21.55 14.02
CA ASP A 371 -15.43 21.25 12.60
C ASP A 371 -14.77 19.90 12.27
N LEU A 372 -15.59 18.95 11.82
CA LEU A 372 -15.22 17.54 11.73
C LEU A 372 -15.25 17.03 10.29
N THR A 373 -14.15 16.38 9.93
CA THR A 373 -14.02 15.62 8.71
C THR A 373 -13.59 14.20 9.04
N VAL A 374 -14.24 13.21 8.45
CA VAL A 374 -13.86 11.81 8.55
C VAL A 374 -13.09 11.43 7.28
N LEU A 375 -11.85 10.98 7.45
CA LEU A 375 -11.04 10.40 6.38
C LEU A 375 -11.07 8.88 6.52
N SER A 376 -11.62 8.20 5.52
CA SER A 376 -11.93 6.80 5.67
C SER A 376 -11.54 5.97 4.44
N PRO A 377 -10.54 5.08 4.54
CA PRO A 377 -10.26 4.12 3.47
C PRO A 377 -11.37 3.08 3.37
N ASP A 378 -11.84 2.79 2.16
CA ASP A 378 -12.79 1.71 1.90
C ASP A 378 -12.05 0.41 1.57
N ILE A 379 -11.76 -0.39 2.60
CA ILE A 379 -11.15 -1.72 2.42
C ILE A 379 -12.01 -2.71 1.63
N THR A 380 -13.27 -2.38 1.34
CA THR A 380 -14.12 -3.22 0.48
C THR A 380 -13.90 -2.96 -1.00
N THR A 381 -13.08 -1.96 -1.34
CA THR A 381 -12.69 -1.58 -2.71
C THR A 381 -11.26 -2.07 -2.99
N GLY A 382 -10.82 -2.11 -4.24
CA GLY A 382 -9.51 -2.66 -4.61
C GLY A 382 -9.36 -4.19 -4.49
N ILE A 383 -10.39 -4.91 -4.03
CA ILE A 383 -10.44 -6.38 -4.01
C ILE A 383 -10.88 -6.89 -5.38
N THR A 384 -10.15 -7.86 -5.96
CA THR A 384 -10.49 -8.46 -7.25
C THR A 384 -11.87 -9.14 -7.21
N GLU A 385 -12.57 -9.25 -8.35
CA GLU A 385 -13.92 -9.83 -8.36
C GLU A 385 -13.97 -11.26 -7.82
N THR A 386 -12.90 -12.02 -8.04
CA THR A 386 -12.71 -13.39 -7.57
C THR A 386 -12.61 -13.51 -6.05
N GLU A 387 -12.23 -12.43 -5.37
CA GLU A 387 -12.01 -12.36 -3.92
C GLU A 387 -13.16 -11.73 -3.14
N ARG A 388 -14.18 -11.18 -3.83
CA ARG A 388 -15.35 -10.57 -3.17
C ARG A 388 -16.15 -11.62 -2.41
N THR A 389 -16.02 -11.63 -1.09
CA THR A 389 -16.79 -12.51 -0.22
C THR A 389 -18.19 -11.92 0.06
N LEU A 390 -19.09 -12.76 0.60
CA LEU A 390 -20.34 -12.27 1.19
C LEU A 390 -20.06 -11.28 2.34
N GLY A 391 -19.00 -11.50 3.10
CA GLY A 391 -18.52 -10.60 4.16
C GLY A 391 -18.23 -9.20 3.63
N THR A 392 -17.47 -9.10 2.53
CA THR A 392 -17.16 -7.82 1.86
C THR A 392 -18.43 -7.05 1.47
N ARG A 393 -19.45 -7.74 0.93
CA ARG A 393 -20.73 -7.11 0.53
C ARG A 393 -21.53 -6.59 1.71
N VAL A 394 -21.55 -7.36 2.81
CA VAL A 394 -22.21 -6.95 4.06
C VAL A 394 -21.48 -5.75 4.67
N GLU A 395 -20.16 -5.80 4.75
CA GLU A 395 -19.35 -4.71 5.30
C GLU A 395 -19.54 -3.42 4.49
N ARG A 396 -19.54 -3.50 3.15
CA ARG A 396 -19.81 -2.34 2.28
C ARG A 396 -21.17 -1.71 2.58
N SER A 397 -22.19 -2.54 2.82
CA SER A 397 -23.54 -2.08 3.14
C SER A 397 -23.61 -1.42 4.53
N TRP A 398 -22.95 -2.01 5.53
CA TRP A 398 -22.86 -1.44 6.88
C TRP A 398 -22.09 -0.13 6.90
N ARG A 399 -20.95 -0.07 6.21
CA ARG A 399 -20.15 1.14 6.02
C ARG A 399 -20.96 2.25 5.36
N SER A 400 -21.69 1.97 4.28
CA SER A 400 -22.58 2.95 3.62
C SER A 400 -23.64 3.52 4.57
N ASN A 401 -24.20 2.69 5.46
CA ASN A 401 -25.12 3.15 6.50
C ASN A 401 -24.42 4.07 7.52
N ARG A 402 -23.21 3.73 7.98
CA ARG A 402 -22.41 4.57 8.88
C ARG A 402 -22.07 5.92 8.25
N ILE A 403 -21.65 5.94 6.99
CA ILE A 403 -21.39 7.18 6.24
C ILE A 403 -22.67 8.03 6.13
N SER A 404 -23.82 7.40 5.87
CA SER A 404 -25.11 8.10 5.83
C SER A 404 -25.48 8.72 7.18
N LYS A 405 -25.24 8.02 8.30
CA LYS A 405 -25.42 8.54 9.66
C LYS A 405 -24.51 9.75 9.93
N LEU A 406 -23.24 9.70 9.50
CA LEU A 406 -22.29 10.79 9.65
C LEU A 406 -22.71 12.04 8.86
N ARG A 407 -23.07 11.86 7.58
CA ARG A 407 -23.56 12.97 6.73
C ARG A 407 -24.85 13.58 7.24
N ALA A 408 -25.73 12.80 7.88
CA ALA A 408 -26.93 13.33 8.53
C ALA A 408 -26.62 14.22 9.76
N MET A 409 -25.42 14.13 10.32
CA MET A 409 -24.91 15.03 11.37
C MET A 409 -24.07 16.19 10.81
N ASP A 410 -24.18 16.46 9.50
CA ASP A 410 -23.39 17.47 8.77
C ASP A 410 -21.87 17.25 8.78
N VAL A 411 -21.43 16.02 9.07
CA VAL A 411 -20.01 15.66 9.08
C VAL A 411 -19.54 15.32 7.67
N ALA A 412 -18.43 15.92 7.26
CA ALA A 412 -17.75 15.58 6.02
C ALA A 412 -17.22 14.15 6.07
N VAL A 413 -17.42 13.36 5.00
CA VAL A 413 -16.79 12.04 4.89
C VAL A 413 -16.07 11.94 3.55
N ILE A 414 -14.76 11.74 3.62
CA ILE A 414 -13.90 11.40 2.50
C ILE A 414 -13.77 9.89 2.50
N ASP A 415 -14.49 9.28 1.58
CA ASP A 415 -14.58 7.84 1.40
C ASP A 415 -13.55 7.43 0.34
N TRP A 416 -12.30 7.24 0.75
CA TRP A 416 -11.21 6.92 -0.17
C TRP A 416 -11.39 5.50 -0.72
N GLN A 417 -11.71 5.42 -2.01
CA GLN A 417 -11.77 4.17 -2.76
C GLN A 417 -10.34 3.79 -3.18
N LEU A 418 -9.92 2.55 -2.88
CA LEU A 418 -8.54 2.07 -3.06
C LEU A 418 -8.16 1.89 -4.54
N ASP A 419 -9.13 1.88 -5.45
CA ASP A 419 -8.90 1.92 -6.89
C ASP A 419 -8.61 3.34 -7.42
N GLU A 420 -8.75 4.37 -6.57
CA GLU A 420 -8.40 5.75 -6.90
C GLU A 420 -7.16 6.21 -6.10
N PRO A 421 -6.23 6.96 -6.72
CA PRO A 421 -5.12 7.56 -5.99
C PRO A 421 -5.59 8.54 -4.92
N LEU A 422 -5.18 8.31 -3.66
CA LEU A 422 -5.46 9.18 -2.52
C LEU A 422 -5.17 10.69 -2.76
N PRO A 423 -4.11 11.11 -3.49
CA PRO A 423 -3.87 12.50 -3.84
C PRO A 423 -5.10 13.25 -4.41
N ILE A 424 -5.91 12.57 -5.22
CA ILE A 424 -7.09 13.15 -5.86
C ILE A 424 -8.18 13.44 -4.82
N GLU A 425 -8.39 12.51 -3.88
CA GLU A 425 -9.36 12.67 -2.80
C GLU A 425 -8.92 13.72 -1.76
N LEU A 426 -7.62 13.77 -1.43
CA LEU A 426 -7.09 14.78 -0.50
C LEU A 426 -7.21 16.21 -1.04
N GLN A 427 -7.11 16.43 -2.35
CA GLN A 427 -7.36 17.75 -2.93
C GLN A 427 -8.80 18.24 -2.70
N ARG A 428 -9.79 17.34 -2.63
CA ARG A 428 -11.18 17.72 -2.31
C ARG A 428 -11.32 18.18 -0.87
N LEU A 429 -10.59 17.55 0.06
CA LEU A 429 -10.52 17.92 1.47
C LEU A 429 -9.88 19.31 1.67
N LEU A 430 -8.72 19.57 1.04
CA LEU A 430 -8.03 20.86 1.18
C LEU A 430 -8.86 22.02 0.62
N ARG A 431 -9.57 21.80 -0.48
CA ARG A 431 -10.50 22.81 -1.04
C ARG A 431 -11.64 23.16 -0.09
N ARG A 432 -12.03 22.26 0.80
CA ARG A 432 -13.08 22.51 1.80
C ARG A 432 -12.55 23.33 2.96
N TRP A 433 -11.37 23.03 3.49
CA TRP A 433 -10.76 23.83 4.56
C TRP A 433 -10.51 25.29 4.15
N GLY A 434 -10.31 25.54 2.87
CA GLY A 434 -10.24 26.91 2.34
C GLY A 434 -11.58 27.66 2.34
N ARG A 435 -12.74 26.98 2.34
CA ARG A 435 -14.08 27.57 2.13
C ARG A 435 -14.77 28.12 3.37
N ASP A 436 -14.37 27.71 4.56
CA ASP A 436 -15.07 28.00 5.82
C ASP A 436 -14.41 29.13 6.66
N VAL A 437 -13.71 30.06 6.00
CA VAL A 437 -13.09 31.26 6.63
C VAL A 437 -13.68 32.56 6.07
#